data_AF-A0A845L823-F1
#
_entry.id   AF-A0A845L823-F1
#
_cell.length_a   1.000
_cell.length_b   1.000
_cell.length_c   1.000
_cell.angle_alpha   90.00
_cell.angle_beta   90.00
_cell.angle_gamma   90.00
#
_symmetry.space_group_name_H-M   'P 1'
#
loop_
_entity.id
_entity.type
_entity.pdbx_description
1 polymer ?
#
loop_
_entity_poly.entity_id
_entity_poly.type
_entity_poly.pdbx_seq_one_letter_code
_entity_poly.pdbx_strand_id
1 'polypeptide(L)'
;MFDYQEVSRVYPDTDCVESTVTTLKVSIDGGQTWHKIFVDLSADIEQSGLKPGYLILHQGERYRVAACDDGRLILVRESSGRKHRSAIQL
;
A
#
# COMPACT_ATOMS: atom_id res chain seq x y z
N MET A 1 -25.78 49.18 15.13
CA MET A 1 -25.44 49.59 13.75
C MET A 1 -24.60 48.48 13.17
N PHE A 2 -24.87 48.12 11.92
CA PHE A 2 -25.00 46.75 11.43
C PHE A 2 -23.73 45.87 11.38
N ASP A 3 -23.98 44.60 11.71
CA ASP A 3 -23.29 43.36 11.35
C ASP A 3 -22.22 43.46 10.26
N TYR A 4 -21.01 43.04 10.63
CA TYR A 4 -19.95 42.69 9.70
C TYR A 4 -20.40 41.49 8.85
N GLN A 5 -20.67 41.79 7.59
CA GLN A 5 -20.58 40.85 6.48
C GLN A 5 -19.12 40.43 6.28
N GLU A 6 -18.92 39.25 5.66
CA GLU A 6 -17.63 38.66 5.23
C GLU A 6 -16.99 37.79 6.33
N VAL A 7 -16.89 36.46 6.19
CA VAL A 7 -16.27 35.74 5.09
C VAL A 7 -17.08 34.46 4.84
N SER A 8 -17.69 34.33 3.66
CA SER A 8 -17.98 33.00 3.12
C SER A 8 -16.65 32.28 3.02
N ARG A 9 -16.43 31.29 3.91
CA ARG A 9 -15.39 30.29 3.73
C ARG A 9 -15.78 29.47 2.51
N VAL A 10 -15.49 30.03 1.34
CA VAL A 10 -15.32 29.26 0.12
C VAL A 10 -14.14 28.36 0.44
N TYR A 11 -14.43 27.13 0.88
CA TYR A 11 -13.42 26.09 0.82
C TYR A 11 -13.08 26.01 -0.67
N PRO A 12 -11.85 26.36 -1.10
CA PRO A 12 -11.44 25.98 -2.43
C PRO A 12 -11.67 24.48 -2.45
N ASP A 13 -12.56 24.07 -3.36
CA ASP A 13 -12.78 22.69 -3.78
C ASP A 13 -11.43 22.00 -3.64
N THR A 14 -11.26 21.29 -2.51
CA THR A 14 -9.96 20.78 -2.15
C THR A 14 -9.84 19.65 -3.12
N ASP A 15 -9.08 19.97 -4.17
CA ASP A 15 -8.55 19.10 -5.19
C ASP A 15 -8.93 17.66 -4.85
N CYS A 16 -9.81 17.10 -5.67
CA CYS A 16 -10.15 15.70 -5.69
C CYS A 16 -8.88 14.89 -6.04
N VAL A 17 -7.82 15.01 -5.24
CA VAL A 17 -6.81 14.00 -5.07
C VAL A 17 -7.56 12.89 -4.36
N GLU A 18 -8.16 12.02 -5.17
CA GLU A 18 -8.43 10.63 -4.82
C GLU A 18 -7.17 10.09 -4.16
N SER A 19 -7.08 10.32 -2.85
CA SER A 19 -5.97 9.88 -2.03
C SER A 19 -6.10 8.38 -2.06
N THR A 20 -5.31 7.72 -2.92
CA THR A 20 -5.28 6.27 -3.06
C THR A 20 -4.53 5.65 -1.88
N VAL A 21 -4.76 6.22 -0.69
CA VAL A 21 -4.25 5.78 0.59
C VAL A 21 -4.93 4.46 0.89
N THR A 22 -4.20 3.39 0.63
CA THR A 22 -4.63 2.04 0.95
C THR A 22 -3.95 1.57 2.22
N THR A 23 -4.65 0.73 2.98
CA THR A 23 -4.04 0.08 4.14
C THR A 23 -3.30 -1.18 3.69
N LEU A 24 -2.00 -1.21 3.94
CA LEU A 24 -1.14 -2.37 3.71
C LEU A 24 -0.75 -2.99 5.04
N LYS A 25 -0.69 -4.32 5.12
CA LYS A 25 -0.07 -5.01 6.25
C LYS A 25 1.36 -5.34 5.88
N VAL A 26 2.34 -4.95 6.67
CA VAL A 26 3.76 -5.15 6.40
C VAL A 26 4.40 -6.00 7.48
N SER A 27 5.29 -6.90 7.09
CA SER A 27 6.08 -7.74 7.97
C SER A 27 7.56 -7.62 7.60
N ILE A 28 8.39 -7.40 8.60
CA ILE A 28 9.85 -7.35 8.46
C ILE A 28 10.50 -8.70 8.84
N ASP A 29 9.78 -9.54 9.58
CA ASP A 29 10.27 -10.81 10.15
C ASP A 29 9.82 -12.04 9.34
N GLY A 30 9.59 -11.88 8.03
CA GLY A 30 9.19 -13.01 7.18
C GLY A 30 7.73 -13.45 7.35
N GLY A 31 6.85 -12.60 7.89
CA GLY A 31 5.44 -12.92 8.12
C GLY A 31 5.10 -13.32 9.56
N GLN A 32 6.04 -13.22 10.51
CA GLN A 32 5.79 -13.49 11.94
C GLN A 32 4.99 -12.37 12.60
N THR A 33 5.37 -11.11 12.35
CA THR A 33 4.73 -9.90 12.89
C THR A 33 4.12 -9.09 11.74
N TRP A 34 2.94 -8.49 11.95
CA TRP A 34 2.27 -7.70 10.90
C TRP A 34 1.88 -6.34 11.43
N HIS A 35 2.42 -5.30 10.83
CA HIS A 35 2.13 -3.91 11.13
C HIS A 35 1.24 -3.33 10.03
N LYS A 36 0.14 -2.67 10.41
CA LYS A 36 -0.69 -1.96 9.44
C LYS A 36 -0.07 -0.59 9.19
N ILE A 37 0.18 -0.29 7.92
CA ILE A 37 0.62 1.03 7.48
C ILE A 37 -0.36 1.57 6.45
N PHE A 38 -0.48 2.88 6.40
CA PHE A 38 -1.23 3.59 5.38
C PHE A 38 -0.22 4.01 4.32
N VAL A 39 -0.40 3.49 3.11
CA VAL A 39 0.46 3.79 1.97
C VAL A 39 -0.40 4.43 0.92
N ASP A 40 0.02 5.62 0.51
CA ASP A 40 -0.53 6.25 -0.68
C ASP A 40 0.06 5.56 -1.90
N LEU A 41 -0.78 4.89 -2.70
CA LEU A 41 -0.34 4.18 -3.90
C LEU A 41 -0.05 5.13 -5.07
N SER A 42 -0.52 6.38 -4.99
CA SER A 42 -0.17 7.45 -5.93
C SER A 42 1.22 8.00 -5.63
N ALA A 43 1.67 7.91 -4.38
CA ALA A 43 3.05 8.21 -3.98
C ALA A 43 3.97 7.00 -4.18
N ASP A 44 5.23 7.27 -4.54
CA ASP A 44 6.24 6.23 -4.64
C ASP A 44 6.35 5.42 -3.34
N ILE A 45 6.40 4.10 -3.48
CA ILE A 45 6.59 3.13 -2.39
C ILE A 45 7.86 3.45 -1.56
N GLU A 46 8.83 4.13 -2.17
CA GLU A 46 10.03 4.64 -1.53
C GLU A 46 9.74 5.64 -0.41
N GLN A 47 8.74 6.51 -0.60
CA GLN A 47 8.32 7.49 0.39
C GLN A 47 7.52 6.87 1.54
N SER A 48 7.03 5.65 1.36
CA SER A 48 6.30 4.90 2.40
C SER A 48 7.21 4.32 3.49
N GLY A 49 8.53 4.46 3.36
CA GLY A 49 9.50 3.87 4.29
C GLY A 49 9.60 2.34 4.20
N LEU A 50 9.08 1.76 3.11
CA LEU A 50 9.21 0.35 2.81
C LEU A 50 10.63 0.04 2.35
N LYS A 51 11.21 -1.04 2.87
CA LYS A 51 12.55 -1.48 2.49
C LYS A 51 12.49 -2.76 1.66
N PRO A 52 13.44 -2.96 0.74
CA PRO A 52 13.56 -4.24 0.03
C PRO A 52 13.73 -5.38 1.04
N GLY A 53 13.03 -6.47 0.80
CA GLY A 53 12.95 -7.63 1.70
C GLY A 53 11.69 -7.67 2.57
N TYR A 54 10.97 -6.57 2.72
CA TYR A 54 9.73 -6.55 3.49
C TYR A 54 8.62 -7.33 2.80
N LEU A 55 7.77 -7.97 3.59
CA LEU A 55 6.58 -8.68 3.15
C LEU A 55 5.36 -7.79 3.34
N ILE A 56 4.56 -7.64 2.29
CA ILE A 56 3.31 -6.90 2.28
C ILE A 56 2.17 -7.89 2.10
N LEU A 57 1.08 -7.69 2.82
CA LEU A 57 -0.18 -8.39 2.67
C LEU A 57 -1.25 -7.36 2.36
N HIS A 58 -1.82 -7.45 1.17
CA HIS A 58 -2.87 -6.57 0.67
C HIS A 58 -4.00 -7.41 0.09
N GLN A 59 -5.22 -7.24 0.62
CA GLN A 59 -6.42 -7.97 0.18
C GLN A 59 -6.27 -9.52 0.14
N GLY A 60 -5.42 -10.08 1.01
CA GLY A 60 -5.17 -11.52 1.05
C GLY A 60 -4.04 -12.01 0.14
N GLU A 61 -3.55 -11.16 -0.77
CA GLU A 61 -2.38 -11.44 -1.58
C GLU A 61 -1.11 -10.98 -0.86
N ARG A 62 -0.05 -11.80 -0.94
CA ARG A 62 1.26 -11.48 -0.39
C ARG A 62 2.16 -10.92 -1.48
N TYR A 63 2.87 -9.85 -1.16
CA TYR A 63 3.85 -9.22 -2.02
C TYR A 63 5.15 -9.10 -1.23
N ARG A 64 6.27 -9.15 -1.93
CA ARG A 64 7.59 -8.90 -1.38
C ARG A 64 8.14 -7.65 -2.03
N VAL A 65 8.60 -6.71 -1.20
CA VAL A 65 9.29 -5.52 -1.71
C VAL A 65 10.65 -5.97 -2.22
N ALA A 66 10.94 -5.67 -3.49
CA ALA A 66 12.26 -5.86 -4.09
C ALA A 66 12.75 -4.52 -4.63
N ALA A 67 14.04 -4.25 -4.48
CA ALA A 67 14.66 -3.13 -5.15
C ALA A 67 15.02 -3.56 -6.58
N CYS A 68 14.64 -2.75 -7.55
CA CYS A 68 15.09 -2.86 -8.92
C CYS A 68 16.48 -2.22 -9.06
N ASP A 69 17.22 -2.61 -10.08
CA ASP A 69 18.55 -2.05 -10.38
C ASP A 69 18.50 -0.54 -10.72
N ASP A 70 17.32 -0.07 -11.17
CA ASP A 70 17.01 1.35 -11.44
C ASP A 70 16.82 2.20 -10.16
N GLY A 71 17.03 1.63 -8.97
CA GLY A 71 16.80 2.28 -7.67
C GLY A 71 15.34 2.26 -7.20
N ARG A 72 14.40 1.95 -8.08
CA ARG A 72 12.96 1.88 -7.76
C ARG A 72 12.60 0.65 -6.95
N LEU A 73 11.61 0.78 -6.07
CA LEU A 73 11.02 -0.36 -5.37
C LEU A 73 9.85 -0.95 -6.17
N ILE A 74 9.86 -2.28 -6.31
CA ILE A 74 8.78 -3.04 -6.94
C ILE A 74 8.15 -4.02 -5.95
N LEU A 75 6.85 -4.29 -6.12
CA LEU A 75 6.13 -5.29 -5.37
C LEU A 75 6.06 -6.59 -6.17
N VAL A 76 6.84 -7.58 -5.76
CA VAL A 76 6.82 -8.89 -6.37
C VAL A 76 5.76 -9.72 -5.67
N ARG A 77 4.67 -10.04 -6.38
CA ARG A 77 3.64 -10.95 -5.86
C ARG A 77 4.26 -12.28 -5.49
N GLU A 78 4.18 -12.63 -4.21
CA GLU A 78 4.52 -13.96 -3.70
C GLU A 78 3.33 -14.86 -4.11
N SER A 79 3.42 -15.42 -5.31
CA SER A 79 2.45 -16.38 -5.82
C SER A 79 2.53 -17.60 -4.92
N SER A 80 1.71 -17.61 -3.88
CA SER A 80 1.53 -18.76 -3.01
C SER A 80 1.21 -19.95 -3.91
N GLY A 81 2.22 -20.78 -4.14
CA GLY A 81 2.10 -21.90 -5.05
C GLY A 81 1.00 -22.81 -4.52
N ARG A 82 -0.20 -22.73 -5.10
CA ARG A 82 -1.11 -23.87 -5.13
C ARG A 82 -0.38 -24.95 -5.91
N LYS A 83 0.43 -25.74 -5.20
CA LYS A 83 0.82 -27.07 -5.64
C LYS A 83 -0.45 -27.92 -5.49
N HIS A 84 -1.39 -27.72 -6.42
CA HIS A 84 -2.45 -28.69 -6.69
C HIS A 84 -1.74 -29.91 -7.27
N ARG A 85 -1.13 -30.73 -6.40
CA ARG A 85 -0.86 -32.12 -6.78
C ARG A 85 -2.20 -32.81 -6.72
N SER A 86 -2.87 -32.80 -7.87
CA SER A 86 -4.03 -33.60 -8.20
C SER A 86 -3.80 -35.02 -7.69
N ALA A 87 -4.60 -35.44 -6.72
CA ALA A 87 -4.80 -36.84 -6.44
C ALA A 87 -5.60 -37.42 -7.60
N ILE A 88 -4.92 -38.12 -8.51
CA ILE A 88 -5.57 -39.09 -9.38
C ILE A 88 -5.13 -40.44 -8.82
N GLN A 89 -5.99 -41.03 -7.99
CA GLN A 89 -5.87 -42.44 -7.65
C GLN A 89 -6.92 -43.16 -8.50
N LEU A 90 -6.42 -43.89 -9.50
CA LEU A 90 -7.17 -44.85 -10.31
C LEU A 90 -7.40 -46.14 -9.50
#